data_AF-A0A967D3L6-F1
#
_entry.id   AF-A0A967D3L6-F1
#
_cell.length_a   1.000
_cell.length_b   1.000
_cell.length_c   1.000
_cell.angle_alpha   90.00
_cell.angle_beta   90.00
_cell.angle_gamma   90.00
#
_symmetry.space_group_name_H-M   'P 1'
#
loop_
_entity.id
_entity.type
_entity.pdbx_description
1 polymer ?
#
loop_
_entity_poly.entity_id
_entity_poly.type
_entity_poly.pdbx_seq_one_letter_code
_entity_poly.pdbx_strand_id
1 'polypeptide(L)'
;EGAERWRLSYGGVAHQDLLRAPTASERLSNDVVTTMYPSIHHVALWAEWAEKTGLDDRPMLICEFSHAMGNSNGSLDQYLDLFWNQPAIAGGYLWDWRDQGLAETDHNGRFFWAYGGHFGDEPNDANFCINGLVGPDLVPHPAMRELAWGARPVTVEHLSGKRVRVTNRYAFADLSGLQLRWSVEVDGRRVERGTLDIDLRAGASANVTIPFTTKRPGGEAHLLVETVTRRATPWCAKGHVVAWDQIALNDMVAAVPRPKRRRAIEVETCDTGIAAVVIDGETVVCGDIRGWLWRAPTDNDGVGQGWMSEVMGVRIDWLRWGLDRLTSEVDSITRRTRNGIETITLMRRLVGASAEATHRTKITVVDGVATFAEQIVVPAEWHDLARVGVRFEAPGDLDQLTWFGPGPLETYPDRKASGIVSRWTSTVD
;
A
#
# COMPACT_ATOMS: atom_id res chain seq x y z
N GLU A 1 4.32 37.90 23.92
CA GLU A 1 3.21 36.92 23.82
C GLU A 1 3.00 36.44 22.38
N GLY A 2 4.10 36.18 21.66
CA GLY A 2 4.07 35.59 20.32
C GLY A 2 4.54 34.14 20.43
N ALA A 3 3.85 33.24 19.75
CA ALA A 3 4.21 31.82 19.58
C ALA A 3 4.22 30.90 20.82
N GLU A 4 3.63 31.29 21.95
CA GLU A 4 3.41 30.35 23.06
C GLU A 4 2.06 29.64 22.92
N ARG A 5 2.14 28.34 22.58
CA ARG A 5 1.05 27.35 22.39
C ARG A 5 0.42 27.35 21.00
N TRP A 6 1.13 26.78 20.03
CA TRP A 6 0.51 26.24 18.83
C TRP A 6 -0.51 25.17 19.27
N ARG A 7 -1.80 25.49 19.12
CA ARG A 7 -2.96 24.62 19.40
C ARG A 7 -2.88 23.23 18.75
N LEU A 8 -1.93 23.02 17.84
CA LEU A 8 -1.85 21.87 16.95
C LEU A 8 -0.41 21.44 16.65
N SER A 9 0.59 21.79 17.47
CA SER A 9 1.96 21.28 17.25
C SER A 9 2.09 19.81 17.66
N TYR A 10 2.86 19.06 16.89
CA TYR A 10 3.21 17.67 17.18
C TYR A 10 3.82 17.54 18.59
N GLY A 11 3.38 16.53 19.36
CA GLY A 11 4.08 16.11 20.59
C GLY A 11 3.55 16.57 21.96
N GLY A 12 2.37 17.18 22.09
CA GLY A 12 1.89 17.49 23.45
C GLY A 12 0.57 18.23 23.65
N VAL A 13 -0.27 18.40 22.62
CA VAL A 13 -1.53 19.11 22.82
C VAL A 13 -2.59 18.14 23.36
N ALA A 14 -3.11 18.41 24.56
CA ALA A 14 -4.26 17.71 25.09
C ALA A 14 -5.47 17.95 24.16
N HIS A 15 -6.27 16.91 23.89
CA HIS A 15 -7.51 16.98 23.09
C HIS A 15 -8.41 18.20 23.39
N GLN A 16 -8.30 18.75 24.60
CA GLN A 16 -9.08 19.89 25.07
C GLN A 16 -8.69 21.23 24.41
N ASP A 17 -7.44 21.41 24.00
CA ASP A 17 -6.99 22.66 23.35
C ASP A 17 -7.42 22.71 21.88
N LEU A 18 -7.64 21.56 21.25
CA LEU A 18 -8.13 21.42 19.88
C LEU A 18 -9.55 21.93 19.68
N LEU A 19 -10.41 21.98 20.71
CA LEU A 19 -11.85 22.21 20.57
C LEU A 19 -12.34 23.48 21.33
N ARG A 20 -11.66 24.60 21.11
CA ARG A 20 -12.00 25.91 21.69
C ARG A 20 -12.01 27.03 20.66
N ALA A 21 -12.73 28.12 20.93
CA ALA A 21 -12.63 29.30 20.09
C ALA A 21 -11.16 29.80 20.02
N PRO A 22 -10.71 30.32 18.87
CA PRO A 22 -9.39 30.92 18.77
C PRO A 22 -9.32 32.20 19.61
N THR A 23 -8.18 32.40 20.23
CA THR A 23 -7.82 33.65 20.91
C THR A 23 -7.68 34.79 19.90
N ALA A 24 -7.68 36.04 20.41
CA ALA A 24 -7.38 37.20 19.58
C ALA A 24 -6.01 37.11 18.90
N SER A 25 -4.99 36.58 19.60
CA SER A 25 -3.64 36.39 19.04
C SER A 25 -3.62 35.35 17.89
N GLU A 26 -4.33 34.22 18.06
CA GLU A 26 -4.46 33.20 17.00
C GLU A 26 -5.16 33.77 15.76
N ARG A 27 -6.20 34.60 15.95
CA ARG A 27 -6.88 35.28 14.82
C ARG A 27 -6.01 36.35 14.16
N LEU A 28 -5.16 37.05 14.91
CA LEU A 28 -4.25 38.06 14.36
C LEU A 28 -3.04 37.46 13.64
N SER A 29 -2.68 36.22 13.96
CA SER A 29 -1.50 35.55 13.40
C SER A 29 -1.80 34.62 12.23
N ASN A 30 -2.99 34.01 12.19
CA ASN A 30 -3.35 33.04 11.17
C ASN A 30 -4.83 33.12 10.78
N ASP A 31 -5.07 33.43 9.50
CA ASP A 31 -6.39 33.39 8.86
C ASP A 31 -6.87 31.96 8.59
N VAL A 32 -5.97 30.98 8.67
CA VAL A 32 -6.20 29.57 8.38
C VAL A 32 -5.68 28.74 9.54
N VAL A 33 -6.40 27.70 9.93
CA VAL A 33 -5.90 26.72 10.89
C VAL A 33 -4.84 25.88 10.21
N THR A 34 -3.57 26.13 10.55
CA THR A 34 -2.42 25.44 9.99
C THR A 34 -1.70 24.62 11.06
N THR A 35 -1.32 23.40 10.71
CA THR A 35 -0.67 22.43 11.57
C THR A 35 0.18 21.48 10.73
N MET A 36 1.16 20.86 11.38
CA MET A 36 2.03 19.84 10.79
C MET A 36 1.70 18.51 11.46
N TYR A 37 1.47 17.49 10.64
CA TYR A 37 1.23 16.09 11.03
C TYR A 37 0.12 15.88 12.08
N PRO A 38 -1.04 16.58 12.02
CA PRO A 38 -2.17 16.25 12.91
C PRO A 38 -2.69 14.85 12.58
N SER A 39 -3.09 14.06 13.57
CA SER A 39 -3.72 12.77 13.27
C SER A 39 -5.03 12.97 12.49
N ILE A 40 -5.38 12.02 11.61
CA ILE A 40 -6.68 12.00 10.88
C ILE A 40 -7.84 12.19 11.85
N HIS A 41 -7.78 11.54 13.01
CA HIS A 41 -8.78 11.66 14.07
C HIS A 41 -8.92 13.10 14.59
N HIS A 42 -7.80 13.80 14.84
CA HIS A 42 -7.84 15.20 15.29
C HIS A 42 -8.37 16.15 14.23
N VAL A 43 -8.02 15.93 12.95
CA VAL A 43 -8.57 16.71 11.82
C VAL A 43 -10.10 16.56 11.77
N ALA A 44 -10.59 15.32 11.82
CA ALA A 44 -12.02 15.02 11.81
C ALA A 44 -12.76 15.62 13.01
N LEU A 45 -12.21 15.47 14.23
CA LEU A 45 -12.79 16.04 15.44
C LEU A 45 -12.88 17.56 15.39
N TRP A 46 -11.82 18.22 14.93
CA TRP A 46 -11.80 19.68 14.81
C TRP A 46 -12.84 20.15 13.78
N ALA A 47 -12.91 19.49 12.62
CA ALA A 47 -13.88 19.84 11.57
C ALA A 47 -15.32 19.76 12.07
N GLU A 48 -15.70 18.64 12.69
CA GLU A 48 -17.05 18.45 13.22
C GLU A 48 -17.40 19.50 14.28
N TRP A 49 -16.46 19.77 15.20
CA TRP A 49 -16.65 20.78 16.24
C TRP A 49 -16.79 22.20 15.67
N ALA A 50 -15.93 22.57 14.72
CA ALA A 50 -15.95 23.88 14.09
C ALA A 50 -17.28 24.12 13.36
N GLU A 51 -17.73 23.16 12.57
CA GLU A 51 -19.01 23.23 11.85
C GLU A 51 -20.22 23.27 12.78
N LYS A 52 -20.22 22.43 13.83
CA LYS A 52 -21.34 22.35 14.77
C LYS A 52 -21.48 23.59 15.64
N THR A 53 -20.37 24.19 16.04
CA THR A 53 -20.38 25.29 17.03
C THR A 53 -20.26 26.68 16.40
N GLY A 54 -19.64 26.78 15.22
CA GLY A 54 -19.31 28.06 14.58
C GLY A 54 -18.31 28.91 15.37
N LEU A 55 -17.62 28.33 16.37
CA LEU A 55 -16.71 29.07 17.25
C LEU A 55 -15.34 29.33 16.61
N ASP A 56 -14.97 28.56 15.59
CA ASP A 56 -13.82 28.81 14.72
C ASP A 56 -14.34 28.74 13.28
N ASP A 57 -14.27 29.85 12.56
CA ASP A 57 -14.79 30.07 11.21
C ASP A 57 -13.69 30.02 10.14
N ARG A 58 -12.44 29.84 10.56
CA ARG A 58 -11.30 29.69 9.66
C ARG A 58 -11.29 28.28 9.06
N PRO A 59 -10.92 28.11 7.79
CA PRO A 59 -10.69 26.77 7.25
C PRO A 59 -9.41 26.18 7.83
N MET A 60 -9.28 24.85 7.81
CA MET A 60 -8.01 24.17 8.07
C MET A 60 -7.28 23.87 6.76
N LEU A 61 -6.01 24.26 6.68
CA LEU A 61 -5.09 23.88 5.61
C LEU A 61 -3.82 23.35 6.27
N ILE A 62 -3.60 22.05 6.17
CA ILE A 62 -2.50 21.38 6.86
C ILE A 62 -1.20 21.72 6.12
N CYS A 63 -0.24 22.41 6.78
CA CYS A 63 0.97 22.84 6.10
C CYS A 63 1.94 21.69 5.81
N GLU A 64 1.89 20.60 6.60
CA GLU A 64 2.62 19.36 6.32
C GLU A 64 1.78 18.16 6.78
N PHE A 65 1.53 17.18 5.91
CA PHE A 65 0.90 15.91 6.28
C PHE A 65 1.52 14.75 5.52
N SER A 66 1.24 13.52 5.97
CA SER A 66 1.68 12.29 5.30
C SER A 66 3.17 12.32 4.89
N HIS A 67 4.06 12.28 5.90
CA HIS A 67 5.51 12.29 5.68
C HIS A 67 5.95 11.14 4.76
N ALA A 68 6.55 11.43 3.60
CA ALA A 68 6.83 10.46 2.53
C ALA A 68 8.22 9.83 2.58
N MET A 69 8.85 9.78 3.78
CA MET A 69 10.17 9.17 3.98
C MET A 69 10.18 7.66 3.72
N GLY A 70 10.95 7.24 2.72
CA GLY A 70 11.11 5.84 2.33
C GLY A 70 9.79 5.17 1.93
N ASN A 71 9.52 3.98 2.48
CA ASN A 71 8.25 3.30 2.24
C ASN A 71 7.18 3.79 3.23
N SER A 72 6.40 4.79 2.81
CA SER A 72 5.49 5.54 3.68
C SER A 72 4.10 5.77 3.08
N ASN A 73 3.42 6.83 3.53
CA ASN A 73 2.11 7.31 3.06
C ASN A 73 0.97 6.31 3.24
N GLY A 74 1.07 5.46 4.26
CA GLY A 74 -0.08 4.71 4.77
C GLY A 74 -1.21 5.65 5.20
N SER A 75 -2.45 5.23 4.97
CA SER A 75 -3.69 5.97 5.26
C SER A 75 -3.83 7.32 4.56
N LEU A 76 -3.11 7.53 3.45
CA LEU A 76 -3.22 8.77 2.65
C LEU A 76 -4.65 8.98 2.11
N ASP A 77 -5.31 7.90 1.73
CA ASP A 77 -6.72 7.88 1.29
C ASP A 77 -7.66 8.50 2.33
N GLN A 78 -7.46 8.23 3.62
CA GLN A 78 -8.29 8.77 4.69
C GLN A 78 -8.15 10.28 4.88
N TYR A 79 -6.93 10.84 4.74
CA TYR A 79 -6.78 12.31 4.73
C TYR A 79 -7.50 12.92 3.54
N LEU A 80 -7.31 12.35 2.35
CA LEU A 80 -7.91 12.86 1.13
C LEU A 80 -9.44 12.76 1.18
N ASP A 81 -9.99 11.71 1.78
CA ASP A 81 -11.42 11.58 2.04
C ASP A 81 -11.93 12.67 2.98
N LEU A 82 -11.20 13.02 4.04
CA LEU A 82 -11.57 14.17 4.88
C LEU A 82 -11.58 15.48 4.07
N PHE A 83 -10.55 15.71 3.24
CA PHE A 83 -10.45 16.93 2.45
C PHE A 83 -11.60 17.11 1.46
N TRP A 84 -12.12 16.00 0.91
CA TRP A 84 -13.26 16.05 -0.02
C TRP A 84 -14.62 16.10 0.66
N ASN A 85 -14.73 15.64 1.92
CA ASN A 85 -16.02 15.45 2.59
C ASN A 85 -16.27 16.38 3.78
N GLN A 86 -15.27 17.15 4.22
CA GLN A 86 -15.39 18.09 5.35
C GLN A 86 -15.23 19.54 4.86
N PRO A 87 -16.32 20.32 4.74
CA PRO A 87 -16.28 21.72 4.30
C PRO A 87 -15.30 22.61 5.08
N ALA A 88 -15.09 22.37 6.37
CA ALA A 88 -14.12 23.10 7.18
C ALA A 88 -12.64 22.82 6.81
N ILE A 89 -12.35 21.78 6.03
CA ILE A 89 -10.99 21.38 5.65
C ILE A 89 -10.72 21.76 4.19
N ALA A 90 -9.76 22.66 3.98
CA ALA A 90 -9.33 23.12 2.66
C ALA A 90 -8.22 22.25 2.02
N GLY A 91 -7.72 21.23 2.74
CA GLY A 91 -6.71 20.29 2.26
C GLY A 91 -5.41 20.34 3.04
N GLY A 92 -4.30 20.01 2.38
CA GLY A 92 -2.97 20.13 2.95
C GLY A 92 -1.84 19.92 1.95
N TYR A 93 -0.62 20.13 2.40
CA TYR A 93 0.60 19.92 1.63
C TYR A 93 1.34 18.68 2.13
N LEU A 94 1.53 17.70 1.25
CA LEU A 94 2.25 16.47 1.58
C LEU A 94 3.74 16.78 1.70
N TRP A 95 4.38 16.25 2.74
CA TRP A 95 5.82 16.41 2.95
C TRP A 95 6.61 15.20 2.43
N ASP A 96 7.44 15.31 1.39
CA ASP A 96 7.62 16.45 0.49
C ASP A 96 7.70 16.00 -0.98
N TRP A 97 8.15 16.90 -1.87
CA TRP A 97 8.14 16.61 -3.30
C TRP A 97 9.26 15.64 -3.70
N ARG A 98 10.51 15.90 -3.33
CA ARG A 98 11.71 15.27 -3.92
C ARG A 98 12.75 14.98 -2.85
N ASP A 99 13.24 13.74 -2.86
CA ASP A 99 14.36 13.32 -2.05
C ASP A 99 15.59 14.22 -2.27
N GLN A 100 16.20 14.69 -1.19
CA GLN A 100 17.36 15.57 -1.24
C GLN A 100 18.68 14.77 -1.23
N GLY A 101 18.70 13.67 -2.00
CA GLY A 101 19.88 12.84 -2.20
C GLY A 101 20.85 13.44 -3.23
N LEU A 102 22.14 13.23 -3.02
CA LEU A 102 23.22 13.68 -3.89
C LEU A 102 23.83 12.49 -4.65
N ALA A 103 24.06 12.65 -5.95
CA ALA A 103 24.65 11.60 -6.77
C ALA A 103 26.09 11.32 -6.35
N GLU A 104 26.40 10.08 -6.01
CA GLU A 104 27.74 9.65 -5.63
C GLU A 104 28.10 8.27 -6.20
N THR A 105 29.38 7.91 -6.07
CA THR A 105 29.90 6.61 -6.52
C THR A 105 30.80 5.99 -5.45
N ASP A 106 30.59 4.71 -5.15
CA ASP A 106 31.39 4.01 -4.15
C ASP A 106 32.80 3.66 -4.67
N HIS A 107 33.64 3.09 -3.81
CA HIS A 107 35.03 2.72 -4.15
C HIS A 107 35.14 1.66 -5.26
N ASN A 108 34.04 0.99 -5.63
CA ASN A 108 33.97 0.00 -6.72
C ASN A 108 33.37 0.59 -8.00
N GLY A 109 33.04 1.89 -8.05
CA GLY A 109 32.41 2.51 -9.20
C GLY A 109 30.88 2.35 -9.25
N ARG A 110 30.22 1.90 -8.17
CA ARG A 110 28.76 1.74 -8.14
C ARG A 110 28.08 3.05 -7.74
N PHE A 111 27.12 3.47 -8.55
CA PHE A 111 26.29 4.64 -8.28
C PHE A 111 25.42 4.45 -7.03
N PHE A 112 25.24 5.51 -6.24
CA PHE A 112 24.24 5.59 -5.18
C PHE A 112 23.79 7.03 -4.93
N TRP A 113 22.64 7.20 -4.28
CA TRP A 113 22.19 8.48 -3.74
C TRP A 113 22.71 8.65 -2.32
N ALA A 114 23.70 9.52 -2.15
CA ALA A 114 24.25 9.92 -0.86
C ALA A 114 23.27 10.84 -0.10
N TYR A 115 23.33 10.75 1.22
CA TYR A 115 22.61 11.60 2.18
C TYR A 115 23.56 11.97 3.34
N GLY A 116 23.06 12.62 4.40
CA GLY A 116 23.86 13.10 5.52
C GLY A 116 24.86 12.07 6.05
N GLY A 117 26.09 12.51 6.33
CA GLY A 117 27.20 11.67 6.80
C GLY A 117 28.06 11.06 5.68
N HIS A 118 27.56 10.93 4.44
CA HIS A 118 28.38 10.41 3.32
C HIS A 118 29.48 11.37 2.86
N PHE A 119 29.42 12.65 3.28
CA PHE A 119 30.41 13.68 2.92
C PHE A 119 31.33 14.04 4.10
N GLY A 120 31.27 13.29 5.20
CA GLY A 120 32.03 13.58 6.42
C GLY A 120 31.48 14.78 7.22
N ASP A 121 30.24 15.18 6.95
CA ASP A 121 29.51 16.24 7.64
C ASP A 121 29.10 15.83 9.07
N GLU A 122 29.42 16.68 10.06
CA GLU A 122 29.08 16.49 11.47
C GLU A 122 28.67 17.84 12.13
N PRO A 123 27.52 17.90 12.83
CA PRO A 123 26.50 16.85 12.95
C PRO A 123 25.74 16.63 11.64
N ASN A 124 25.06 15.48 11.51
CA ASN A 124 24.15 15.18 10.41
C ASN A 124 22.92 14.39 10.89
N ASP A 125 21.84 14.48 10.10
CA ASP A 125 20.55 13.80 10.33
C ASP A 125 20.38 12.58 9.39
N ALA A 126 21.47 12.05 8.85
CA ALA A 126 21.50 10.90 7.97
C ALA A 126 20.47 10.95 6.82
N ASN A 127 19.58 9.96 6.71
CA ASN A 127 18.59 9.86 5.63
C ASN A 127 17.31 10.69 5.85
N PHE A 128 17.22 11.52 6.89
CA PHE A 128 16.05 12.37 7.15
C PHE A 128 15.82 13.45 6.09
N CYS A 129 16.75 13.62 5.13
CA CYS A 129 16.57 14.48 3.96
C CYS A 129 15.88 13.75 2.77
N ILE A 130 15.53 12.47 2.91
CA ILE A 130 14.97 11.60 1.86
C ILE A 130 13.48 11.38 2.14
N ASN A 131 12.65 12.41 1.87
CA ASN A 131 11.23 12.46 2.21
C ASN A 131 10.29 12.66 1.00
N GLY A 132 10.79 12.46 -0.21
CA GLY A 132 10.08 12.85 -1.43
C GLY A 132 9.03 11.85 -1.87
N LEU A 133 8.04 12.33 -2.63
CA LEU A 133 7.22 11.48 -3.49
C LEU A 133 7.95 11.00 -4.75
N VAL A 134 9.10 11.62 -5.06
CA VAL A 134 9.98 11.22 -6.15
C VAL A 134 11.43 11.15 -5.66
N GLY A 135 12.21 10.27 -6.26
CA GLY A 135 13.65 10.18 -6.03
C GLY A 135 14.41 11.43 -6.48
N PRO A 136 15.71 11.53 -6.20
CA PRO A 136 16.51 12.69 -6.61
C PRO A 136 16.54 12.88 -8.13
N ASP A 137 16.29 11.85 -8.93
CA ASP A 137 16.18 11.88 -10.40
C ASP A 137 14.75 12.14 -10.93
N LEU A 138 13.80 12.46 -10.04
CA LEU A 138 12.37 12.65 -10.34
C LEU A 138 11.63 11.37 -10.75
N VAL A 139 12.23 10.18 -10.55
CA VAL A 139 11.50 8.92 -10.69
C VAL A 139 10.48 8.82 -9.57
N PRO A 140 9.17 8.65 -9.86
CA PRO A 140 8.16 8.59 -8.82
C PRO A 140 8.28 7.35 -7.94
N HIS A 141 8.20 7.55 -6.63
CA HIS A 141 7.98 6.46 -5.69
C HIS A 141 6.55 5.93 -5.80
N PRO A 142 6.27 4.68 -5.38
CA PRO A 142 4.92 4.10 -5.48
C PRO A 142 3.81 4.96 -4.85
N ALA A 143 4.10 5.70 -3.79
CA ALA A 143 3.16 6.59 -3.10
C ALA A 143 2.59 7.71 -4.00
N MET A 144 3.32 8.14 -5.04
CA MET A 144 2.81 9.12 -6.02
C MET A 144 1.50 8.67 -6.65
N ARG A 145 1.35 7.36 -6.90
CA ARG A 145 0.14 6.79 -7.49
C ARG A 145 -1.06 6.88 -6.53
N GLU A 146 -0.83 6.71 -5.24
CA GLU A 146 -1.86 6.85 -4.20
C GLU A 146 -2.36 8.29 -4.12
N LEU A 147 -1.45 9.26 -4.13
CA LEU A 147 -1.80 10.69 -4.17
C LEU A 147 -2.57 11.04 -5.45
N ALA A 148 -2.09 10.61 -6.61
CA ALA A 148 -2.75 10.85 -7.89
C ALA A 148 -4.18 10.27 -7.91
N TRP A 149 -4.39 9.10 -7.30
CA TRP A 149 -5.71 8.52 -7.15
C TRP A 149 -6.60 9.35 -6.23
N GLY A 150 -6.16 9.70 -5.02
CA GLY A 150 -7.03 10.41 -4.08
C GLY A 150 -7.29 11.88 -4.48
N ALA A 151 -6.39 12.50 -5.24
CA ALA A 151 -6.55 13.84 -5.80
C ALA A 151 -7.25 13.87 -7.18
N ARG A 152 -7.74 12.71 -7.67
CA ARG A 152 -8.31 12.59 -9.01
C ARG A 152 -9.47 13.58 -9.25
N PRO A 153 -9.55 14.23 -10.43
CA PRO A 153 -10.57 15.23 -10.73
C PRO A 153 -11.94 14.64 -11.08
N VAL A 154 -12.02 13.32 -11.30
CA VAL A 154 -13.27 12.62 -11.62
C VAL A 154 -13.35 11.38 -10.77
N THR A 155 -14.47 11.17 -10.09
CA THR A 155 -14.75 9.91 -9.38
C THR A 155 -15.88 9.14 -10.03
N VAL A 156 -15.82 7.83 -9.90
CA VAL A 156 -16.85 6.90 -10.36
C VAL A 156 -17.28 6.00 -9.21
N GLU A 157 -18.53 6.15 -8.78
CA GLU A 157 -19.14 5.35 -7.72
C GLU A 157 -20.10 4.32 -8.32
N HIS A 158 -20.08 3.08 -7.81
CA HIS A 158 -21.03 2.06 -8.25
C HIS A 158 -22.41 2.30 -7.67
N LEU A 159 -23.44 2.30 -8.52
CA LEU A 159 -24.84 2.40 -8.06
C LEU A 159 -25.52 1.03 -8.08
N SER A 160 -25.52 0.36 -9.23
CA SER A 160 -26.10 -0.98 -9.41
C SER A 160 -25.85 -1.49 -10.83
N GLY A 161 -25.54 -2.78 -10.97
CA GLY A 161 -25.39 -3.41 -12.29
C GLY A 161 -24.37 -2.68 -13.16
N LYS A 162 -24.84 -1.99 -14.22
CA LYS A 162 -24.00 -1.18 -15.14
C LYS A 162 -24.04 0.32 -14.86
N ARG A 163 -24.81 0.74 -13.85
CA ARG A 163 -25.03 2.14 -13.51
C ARG A 163 -23.96 2.59 -12.53
N VAL A 164 -23.35 3.71 -12.84
CA VAL A 164 -22.36 4.39 -12.01
C VAL A 164 -22.77 5.85 -11.83
N ARG A 165 -22.33 6.48 -10.76
CA ARG A 165 -22.36 7.94 -10.61
C ARG A 165 -20.98 8.47 -10.94
N VAL A 166 -20.90 9.40 -11.87
CA VAL A 166 -19.67 10.11 -12.21
C VAL A 166 -19.76 11.52 -11.64
N THR A 167 -18.74 11.97 -10.93
CA THR A 167 -18.68 13.29 -10.31
C THR A 167 -17.47 14.06 -10.83
N ASN A 168 -17.70 15.30 -11.29
CA ASN A 168 -16.64 16.25 -11.63
C ASN A 168 -16.21 17.01 -10.36
N ARG A 169 -14.98 16.78 -9.90
CA ARG A 169 -14.38 17.43 -8.73
C ARG A 169 -13.64 18.73 -9.07
N TYR A 170 -13.57 19.15 -10.34
CA TYR A 170 -13.05 20.48 -10.66
C TYR A 170 -13.92 21.57 -10.04
N ALA A 171 -13.27 22.64 -9.61
CA ALA A 171 -13.93 23.84 -9.09
C ALA A 171 -14.45 24.78 -10.21
N PHE A 172 -13.80 24.78 -11.38
CA PHE A 172 -14.10 25.75 -12.45
C PHE A 172 -14.32 25.14 -13.83
N ALA A 173 -13.64 24.03 -14.14
CA ALA A 173 -13.68 23.41 -15.47
C ALA A 173 -14.80 22.38 -15.61
N ASP A 174 -15.35 22.27 -16.82
CA ASP A 174 -16.16 21.11 -17.22
C ASP A 174 -15.26 19.92 -17.63
N LEU A 175 -15.88 18.81 -18.04
CA LEU A 175 -15.19 17.60 -18.49
C LEU A 175 -14.99 17.53 -20.02
N SER A 176 -15.22 18.60 -20.78
CA SER A 176 -15.15 18.59 -22.26
C SER A 176 -13.76 18.21 -22.80
N GLY A 177 -12.69 18.51 -22.05
CA GLY A 177 -11.31 18.11 -22.35
C GLY A 177 -10.99 16.65 -22.07
N LEU A 178 -11.91 15.90 -21.47
CA LEU A 178 -11.72 14.55 -20.95
C LEU A 178 -12.67 13.54 -21.62
N GLN A 179 -12.30 12.26 -21.58
CA GLN A 179 -13.11 11.16 -22.08
C GLN A 179 -13.07 9.99 -21.08
N LEU A 180 -14.21 9.33 -20.85
CA LEU A 180 -14.22 8.09 -20.10
C LEU A 180 -13.79 6.95 -21.02
N ARG A 181 -12.84 6.15 -20.57
CA ARG A 181 -12.45 4.86 -21.14
C ARG A 181 -12.84 3.79 -20.12
N TRP A 182 -13.50 2.74 -20.56
CA TRP A 182 -13.92 1.67 -19.68
C TRP A 182 -13.50 0.30 -20.23
N SER A 183 -13.24 -0.64 -19.34
CA SER A 183 -13.01 -2.04 -19.69
C SER A 183 -13.62 -2.98 -18.66
N VAL A 184 -14.14 -4.09 -19.14
CA VAL A 184 -14.56 -5.22 -18.30
C VAL A 184 -13.48 -6.28 -18.39
N GLU A 185 -13.03 -6.75 -17.24
CA GLU A 185 -12.09 -7.86 -17.11
C GLU A 185 -12.74 -9.01 -16.34
N VAL A 186 -12.38 -10.24 -16.71
CA VAL A 186 -12.73 -11.47 -15.97
C VAL A 186 -11.42 -12.23 -15.71
N ASP A 187 -11.10 -12.48 -14.44
CA ASP A 187 -9.84 -13.07 -14.00
C ASP A 187 -8.60 -12.36 -14.61
N GLY A 188 -8.68 -11.02 -14.67
CA GLY A 188 -7.63 -10.14 -15.21
C GLY A 188 -7.48 -10.19 -16.74
N ARG A 189 -8.43 -10.81 -17.45
CA ARG A 189 -8.47 -10.81 -18.91
C ARG A 189 -9.55 -9.86 -19.39
N ARG A 190 -9.15 -8.82 -20.12
CA ARG A 190 -10.08 -7.88 -20.74
C ARG A 190 -10.97 -8.57 -21.76
N VAL A 191 -12.28 -8.59 -21.48
CA VAL A 191 -13.32 -9.20 -22.32
C VAL A 191 -14.09 -8.17 -23.14
N GLU A 192 -14.16 -6.93 -22.67
CA GLU A 192 -14.83 -5.84 -23.38
C GLU A 192 -14.19 -4.50 -23.02
N ARG A 193 -14.28 -3.54 -23.92
CA ARG A 193 -13.85 -2.16 -23.68
C ARG A 193 -14.62 -1.19 -24.55
N GLY A 194 -14.63 0.06 -24.15
CA GLY A 194 -15.15 1.15 -24.95
C GLY A 194 -14.79 2.51 -24.39
N THR A 195 -15.37 3.52 -24.99
CA THR A 195 -15.29 4.90 -24.53
C THR A 195 -16.70 5.44 -24.34
N LEU A 196 -16.82 6.48 -23.51
CA LEU A 196 -18.04 7.22 -23.33
C LEU A 196 -17.70 8.70 -23.18
N ASP A 197 -18.44 9.55 -23.87
CA ASP A 197 -18.35 10.99 -23.68
C ASP A 197 -19.20 11.39 -22.48
N ILE A 198 -18.66 12.31 -21.68
CA ILE A 198 -19.34 12.85 -20.52
C ILE A 198 -19.23 14.37 -20.54
N ASP A 199 -20.37 15.02 -20.33
CA ASP A 199 -20.46 16.47 -20.20
C ASP A 199 -21.00 16.79 -18.81
N LEU A 200 -20.12 17.29 -17.94
CA LEU A 200 -20.43 17.70 -16.58
C LEU A 200 -19.73 19.01 -16.30
N ARG A 201 -20.51 19.99 -15.83
CA ARG A 201 -19.98 21.25 -15.29
C ARG A 201 -19.19 20.97 -14.00
N ALA A 202 -18.39 21.93 -13.60
CA ALA A 202 -17.63 21.90 -12.35
C ALA A 202 -18.54 21.55 -11.16
N GLY A 203 -18.09 20.64 -10.28
CA GLY A 203 -18.85 20.18 -9.11
C GLY A 203 -20.07 19.30 -9.38
N ALA A 204 -20.46 19.08 -10.64
CA ALA A 204 -21.67 18.34 -10.97
C ALA A 204 -21.46 16.81 -10.99
N SER A 205 -22.54 16.06 -10.76
CA SER A 205 -22.57 14.60 -10.91
C SER A 205 -23.66 14.17 -11.89
N ALA A 206 -23.44 13.05 -12.58
CA ALA A 206 -24.49 12.38 -13.37
C ALA A 206 -24.46 10.86 -13.16
N ASN A 207 -25.65 10.26 -13.23
CA ASN A 207 -25.78 8.81 -13.28
C ASN A 207 -25.65 8.34 -14.72
N VAL A 208 -24.71 7.44 -14.97
CA VAL A 208 -24.32 6.97 -16.30
C VAL A 208 -24.45 5.45 -16.36
N THR A 209 -24.94 4.93 -17.48
CA THR A 209 -24.96 3.49 -17.75
C THR A 209 -23.77 3.14 -18.64
N ILE A 210 -22.85 2.32 -18.13
CA ILE A 210 -21.70 1.86 -18.92
C ILE A 210 -22.16 0.82 -19.95
N PRO A 211 -21.90 1.02 -21.26
CA PRO A 211 -22.53 0.26 -22.33
C PRO A 211 -21.85 -1.09 -22.62
N PHE A 212 -21.34 -1.80 -21.60
CA PHE A 212 -20.84 -3.15 -21.82
C PHE A 212 -22.00 -4.14 -22.02
N THR A 213 -21.84 -5.10 -22.92
CA THR A 213 -22.83 -6.13 -23.26
C THR A 213 -22.47 -7.52 -22.73
N THR A 214 -21.23 -7.70 -22.30
CA THR A 214 -20.68 -8.97 -21.84
C THR A 214 -21.52 -9.56 -20.73
N LYS A 215 -22.10 -10.73 -21.01
CA LYS A 215 -22.57 -11.65 -19.98
C LYS A 215 -21.34 -12.16 -19.24
N ARG A 216 -21.41 -12.30 -17.91
CA ARG A 216 -20.23 -12.54 -17.05
C ARG A 216 -20.19 -14.01 -16.57
N PRO A 217 -19.78 -14.99 -17.40
CA PRO A 217 -19.74 -16.38 -16.98
C PRO A 217 -18.51 -16.63 -16.11
N GLY A 218 -18.72 -16.85 -14.81
CA GLY A 218 -17.90 -17.78 -14.01
C GLY A 218 -16.51 -17.37 -13.53
N GLY A 219 -16.20 -16.07 -13.41
CA GLY A 219 -14.92 -15.60 -12.85
C GLY A 219 -15.07 -14.28 -12.10
N GLU A 220 -14.00 -13.84 -11.44
CA GLU A 220 -13.94 -12.57 -10.72
C GLU A 220 -13.92 -11.43 -11.74
N ALA A 221 -14.98 -10.62 -11.73
CA ALA A 221 -15.22 -9.64 -12.77
C ALA A 221 -15.04 -8.21 -12.24
N HIS A 222 -14.31 -7.40 -13.00
CA HIS A 222 -14.07 -6.00 -12.66
C HIS A 222 -14.44 -5.08 -13.83
N LEU A 223 -15.04 -3.93 -13.50
CA LEU A 223 -15.16 -2.80 -14.39
C LEU A 223 -14.11 -1.78 -13.98
N LEU A 224 -13.15 -1.51 -14.86
CA LEU A 224 -12.25 -0.38 -14.73
C LEU A 224 -12.80 0.80 -15.53
N VAL A 225 -12.95 1.96 -14.89
CA VAL A 225 -13.29 3.21 -15.57
C VAL A 225 -12.14 4.20 -15.35
N GLU A 226 -11.54 4.62 -16.45
CA GLU A 226 -10.47 5.61 -16.50
C GLU A 226 -11.00 6.90 -17.13
N THR A 227 -10.51 8.04 -16.67
CA THR A 227 -10.70 9.32 -17.35
C THR A 227 -9.39 9.74 -17.99
N VAL A 228 -9.43 10.05 -19.29
CA VAL A 228 -8.23 10.37 -20.06
C VAL A 228 -8.33 11.72 -20.76
N THR A 229 -7.19 12.36 -20.98
CA THR A 229 -7.10 13.61 -21.75
C THR A 229 -7.42 13.38 -23.23
N ARG A 230 -8.28 14.20 -23.83
CA ARG A 230 -8.62 14.10 -25.27
C ARG A 230 -7.50 14.59 -26.19
N ARG A 231 -6.65 15.49 -25.68
CA ARG A 231 -5.61 16.20 -26.42
C ARG A 231 -4.36 16.27 -25.54
N ALA A 232 -3.22 16.48 -26.17
CA ALA A 232 -2.01 16.82 -25.43
C ALA A 232 -2.17 18.20 -24.80
N THR A 233 -1.57 18.38 -23.63
CA THR A 233 -1.42 19.64 -22.92
C THR A 233 0.08 19.92 -22.72
N PRO A 234 0.49 21.10 -22.22
CA PRO A 234 1.89 21.35 -21.91
C PRO A 234 2.51 20.36 -20.90
N TRP A 235 1.69 19.67 -20.10
CA TRP A 235 2.16 18.80 -19.02
C TRP A 235 1.90 17.29 -19.27
N CYS A 236 1.10 16.92 -20.28
CA CYS A 236 0.90 15.51 -20.62
C CYS A 236 0.55 15.27 -22.09
N ALA A 237 0.79 14.03 -22.53
CA ALA A 237 0.37 13.56 -23.84
C ALA A 237 -1.16 13.36 -23.92
N LYS A 238 -1.70 13.30 -25.14
CA LYS A 238 -3.06 12.83 -25.40
C LYS A 238 -3.25 11.42 -24.84
N GLY A 239 -4.36 11.18 -24.17
CA GLY A 239 -4.72 9.87 -23.61
C GLY A 239 -4.09 9.59 -22.24
N HIS A 240 -3.46 10.59 -21.63
CA HIS A 240 -2.96 10.52 -20.26
C HIS A 240 -4.12 10.28 -19.28
N VAL A 241 -3.95 9.31 -18.38
CA VAL A 241 -4.96 8.94 -17.37
C VAL A 241 -4.86 9.92 -16.21
N VAL A 242 -5.94 10.65 -15.96
CA VAL A 242 -6.04 11.63 -14.86
C VAL A 242 -6.85 11.13 -13.67
N ALA A 243 -7.65 10.07 -13.88
CA ALA A 243 -8.46 9.44 -12.85
C ALA A 243 -8.75 7.99 -13.20
N TRP A 244 -8.89 7.14 -12.20
CA TRP A 244 -9.39 5.78 -12.37
C TRP A 244 -10.13 5.30 -11.12
N ASP A 245 -11.14 4.47 -11.34
CA ASP A 245 -11.86 3.75 -10.31
C ASP A 245 -12.18 2.34 -10.83
N GLN A 246 -12.05 1.34 -9.96
CA GLN A 246 -12.37 -0.06 -10.27
C GLN A 246 -13.53 -0.54 -9.42
N ILE A 247 -14.49 -1.20 -10.07
CA ILE A 247 -15.71 -1.70 -9.45
C ILE A 247 -15.74 -3.22 -9.61
N ALA A 248 -15.84 -3.94 -8.49
CA ALA A 248 -16.17 -5.36 -8.48
C ALA A 248 -17.60 -5.55 -9.02
N LEU A 249 -17.74 -6.43 -10.01
CA LEU A 249 -18.98 -6.66 -10.74
C LEU A 249 -19.76 -7.87 -10.22
N ASN A 250 -19.14 -8.67 -9.36
CA ASN A 250 -19.69 -9.82 -8.65
C ASN A 250 -18.83 -10.10 -7.40
N ASP A 251 -19.32 -10.98 -6.52
CA ASP A 251 -18.59 -11.45 -5.34
C ASP A 251 -17.83 -12.76 -5.60
N MET A 252 -17.54 -13.06 -6.87
CA MET A 252 -16.82 -14.27 -7.24
C MET A 252 -15.33 -14.07 -6.98
N VAL A 253 -14.68 -15.08 -6.43
CA VAL A 253 -13.21 -15.12 -6.31
C VAL A 253 -12.64 -15.88 -7.48
N ALA A 254 -11.57 -15.37 -8.07
CA ALA A 254 -10.87 -16.04 -9.16
C ALA A 254 -10.48 -17.47 -8.73
N ALA A 255 -10.89 -18.47 -9.53
CA ALA A 255 -10.60 -19.85 -9.22
C ALA A 255 -9.09 -20.11 -9.34
N VAL A 256 -8.52 -20.85 -8.38
CA VAL A 256 -7.13 -21.32 -8.49
C VAL A 256 -6.99 -22.13 -9.78
N PRO A 257 -6.08 -21.75 -10.70
CA PRO A 257 -5.91 -22.47 -11.95
C PRO A 257 -5.56 -23.93 -11.68
N ARG A 258 -6.37 -24.86 -12.20
CA ARG A 258 -6.00 -26.27 -12.19
C ARG A 258 -5.03 -26.55 -13.34
N PRO A 259 -3.95 -27.30 -13.10
CA PRO A 259 -3.01 -27.65 -14.16
C PRO A 259 -3.73 -28.47 -15.24
N LYS A 260 -3.50 -28.12 -16.51
CA LYS A 260 -4.11 -28.84 -17.67
C LYS A 260 -3.58 -30.26 -17.85
N ARG A 261 -2.37 -30.51 -17.34
CA ARG A 261 -1.71 -31.81 -17.35
C ARG A 261 -1.23 -32.10 -15.95
N ARG A 262 -1.40 -33.34 -15.50
CA ARG A 262 -0.82 -33.80 -14.24
C ARG A 262 0.69 -33.80 -14.39
N ARG A 263 1.38 -33.11 -13.49
CA ARG A 263 2.83 -33.12 -13.35
C ARG A 263 3.21 -33.94 -12.12
N ALA A 264 4.35 -34.61 -12.17
CA ALA A 264 4.91 -35.25 -10.99
C ALA A 264 5.37 -34.14 -10.04
N ILE A 265 4.91 -34.16 -8.79
CA ILE A 265 5.38 -33.24 -7.76
C ILE A 265 5.99 -34.06 -6.64
N GLU A 266 7.22 -33.73 -6.30
CA GLU A 266 7.92 -34.28 -5.16
C GLU A 266 8.21 -33.15 -4.17
N VAL A 267 7.90 -33.41 -2.90
CA VAL A 267 8.29 -32.52 -1.80
C VAL A 267 9.34 -33.25 -0.99
N GLU A 268 10.58 -32.83 -1.13
CA GLU A 268 11.72 -33.42 -0.44
C GLU A 268 11.81 -32.85 0.97
N THR A 269 12.13 -33.69 1.94
CA THR A 269 12.23 -33.31 3.36
C THR A 269 13.54 -33.80 3.95
N CYS A 270 14.13 -33.01 4.84
CA CYS A 270 15.29 -33.37 5.65
C CYS A 270 14.98 -33.14 7.15
N ASP A 271 15.94 -33.40 8.03
CA ASP A 271 15.76 -33.25 9.48
C ASP A 271 15.41 -31.82 9.91
N THR A 272 15.70 -30.82 9.07
CA THR A 272 15.47 -29.40 9.35
C THR A 272 14.27 -28.80 8.61
N GLY A 273 13.49 -29.58 7.85
CA GLY A 273 12.27 -29.10 7.21
C GLY A 273 12.08 -29.59 5.77
N ILE A 274 11.50 -28.73 4.92
CA ILE A 274 11.42 -28.98 3.47
C ILE A 274 12.81 -28.70 2.88
N ALA A 275 13.33 -29.61 2.06
CA ALA A 275 14.61 -29.46 1.40
C ALA A 275 14.46 -28.87 -0.01
N ALA A 276 13.42 -29.30 -0.73
CA ALA A 276 13.08 -28.79 -2.05
C ALA A 276 11.62 -29.11 -2.40
N VAL A 277 11.06 -28.36 -3.35
CA VAL A 277 9.86 -28.76 -4.09
C VAL A 277 10.24 -28.91 -5.55
N VAL A 278 9.96 -30.08 -6.12
CA VAL A 278 10.35 -30.46 -7.48
C VAL A 278 9.10 -30.74 -8.30
N ILE A 279 9.04 -30.19 -9.51
CA ILE A 279 7.96 -30.43 -10.48
C ILE A 279 8.58 -30.99 -11.76
N ASP A 280 8.19 -32.20 -12.16
CA ASP A 280 8.71 -32.91 -13.35
C ASP A 280 10.26 -32.97 -13.42
N GLY A 281 10.93 -33.03 -12.27
CA GLY A 281 12.40 -33.08 -12.16
C GLY A 281 13.09 -31.71 -12.07
N GLU A 282 12.33 -30.61 -12.14
CA GLU A 282 12.85 -29.24 -11.98
C GLU A 282 12.54 -28.72 -10.56
N THR A 283 13.58 -28.25 -9.85
CA THR A 283 13.40 -27.59 -8.56
C THR A 283 12.69 -26.26 -8.76
N VAL A 284 11.60 -26.02 -8.03
CA VAL A 284 10.84 -24.74 -8.06
C VAL A 284 10.87 -24.01 -6.72
N VAL A 285 11.23 -24.71 -5.65
CA VAL A 285 11.53 -24.12 -4.33
C VAL A 285 12.87 -24.68 -3.86
N CYS A 286 13.80 -23.77 -3.55
CA CYS A 286 15.11 -24.05 -2.99
C CYS A 286 15.03 -23.94 -1.46
N GLY A 287 15.25 -25.04 -0.75
CA GLY A 287 15.22 -25.06 0.70
C GLY A 287 13.80 -25.05 1.28
N ASP A 288 13.68 -24.50 2.50
CA ASP A 288 12.48 -24.64 3.32
C ASP A 288 11.40 -23.60 3.00
N ILE A 289 10.14 -23.99 3.18
CA ILE A 289 8.99 -23.08 3.26
C ILE A 289 8.69 -22.89 4.74
N ARG A 290 9.20 -21.79 5.32
CA ARG A 290 9.19 -21.56 6.77
C ARG A 290 8.33 -20.39 7.17
N GLY A 291 7.77 -20.44 8.38
CA GLY A 291 7.08 -19.31 8.99
C GLY A 291 8.00 -18.08 9.06
N TRP A 292 7.44 -16.91 8.76
CA TRP A 292 8.19 -15.67 8.63
C TRP A 292 7.38 -14.51 9.21
N LEU A 293 7.84 -13.97 10.34
CA LEU A 293 7.18 -12.91 11.11
C LEU A 293 7.87 -11.55 11.00
N TRP A 294 8.95 -11.47 10.23
CA TRP A 294 9.84 -10.31 10.14
C TRP A 294 9.83 -9.67 8.76
N ARG A 295 10.03 -8.35 8.70
CA ARG A 295 10.38 -7.62 7.48
C ARG A 295 11.62 -6.78 7.74
N ALA A 296 12.43 -6.53 6.71
CA ALA A 296 13.42 -5.45 6.79
C ALA A 296 12.68 -4.15 7.15
N PRO A 297 13.01 -3.49 8.28
CA PRO A 297 12.25 -2.33 8.74
C PRO A 297 12.30 -1.18 7.74
N THR A 298 11.16 -0.50 7.59
CA THR A 298 11.04 0.78 6.89
C THR A 298 11.42 1.93 7.83
N ASP A 299 11.63 3.15 7.33
CA ASP A 299 11.89 4.32 8.17
C ASP A 299 10.81 4.50 9.26
N ASN A 300 9.55 4.32 8.88
CA ASN A 300 8.38 4.41 9.77
C ASN A 300 8.32 3.35 10.87
N ASP A 301 9.06 2.24 10.75
CA ASP A 301 9.11 1.22 11.80
C ASP A 301 10.01 1.65 12.98
N GLY A 302 10.65 2.82 12.88
CA GLY A 302 11.56 3.36 13.89
C GLY A 302 13.04 3.13 13.54
N VAL A 303 13.38 3.20 12.24
CA VAL A 303 14.77 3.24 11.79
C VAL A 303 15.25 4.68 11.86
N GLY A 304 16.00 5.00 12.91
CA GLY A 304 16.77 6.23 12.99
C GLY A 304 18.25 5.98 12.70
N GLN A 305 18.93 6.96 12.13
CA GLN A 305 20.36 6.96 11.86
C GLN A 305 21.00 8.21 12.47
N GLY A 306 22.33 8.23 12.60
CA GLY A 306 23.05 9.35 13.22
C GLY A 306 22.74 9.52 14.72
N TRP A 307 22.41 10.74 15.17
CA TRP A 307 22.03 10.99 16.57
C TRP A 307 20.63 10.46 16.92
N MET A 308 19.80 10.13 15.92
CA MET A 308 18.51 9.44 16.10
C MET A 308 18.66 7.91 16.10
N SER A 309 19.89 7.38 16.21
CA SER A 309 20.16 5.92 16.11
C SER A 309 19.57 5.08 17.25
N GLU A 310 18.98 5.70 18.27
CA GLU A 310 18.19 4.97 19.27
C GLU A 310 17.07 4.20 18.59
N VAL A 311 16.88 2.94 18.98
CA VAL A 311 15.78 2.13 18.47
C VAL A 311 14.48 2.74 18.97
N MET A 312 13.61 3.13 18.04
CA MET A 312 12.30 3.73 18.33
C MET A 312 11.17 2.90 17.72
N GLY A 313 9.93 3.34 17.98
CA GLY A 313 8.73 2.78 17.36
C GLY A 313 8.47 1.31 17.67
N VAL A 314 7.67 0.68 16.81
CA VAL A 314 7.27 -0.73 16.92
C VAL A 314 8.47 -1.70 16.86
N ARG A 315 9.57 -1.27 16.23
CA ARG A 315 10.80 -2.06 16.14
C ARG A 315 11.44 -2.35 17.50
N ILE A 316 11.23 -1.51 18.52
CA ILE A 316 11.73 -1.78 19.89
C ILE A 316 11.26 -3.16 20.35
N ASP A 317 9.96 -3.41 20.23
CA ASP A 317 9.37 -4.65 20.69
C ASP A 317 9.75 -5.82 19.78
N TRP A 318 9.83 -5.61 18.46
CA TRP A 318 10.26 -6.67 17.53
C TRP A 318 11.68 -7.17 17.84
N LEU A 319 12.62 -6.27 18.13
CA LEU A 319 13.99 -6.64 18.50
C LEU A 319 14.04 -7.27 19.91
N ARG A 320 13.25 -6.75 20.85
CA ARG A 320 13.12 -7.35 22.19
C ARG A 320 12.64 -8.79 22.12
N TRP A 321 11.65 -9.07 21.26
CA TRP A 321 11.14 -10.41 21.01
C TRP A 321 12.08 -11.26 20.15
N GLY A 322 13.13 -10.68 19.58
CA GLY A 322 14.11 -11.38 18.74
C GLY A 322 13.56 -11.82 17.39
N LEU A 323 12.58 -11.10 16.83
CA LEU A 323 11.96 -11.45 15.55
C LEU A 323 12.93 -11.33 14.35
N ASP A 324 13.92 -10.44 14.45
CA ASP A 324 15.00 -10.25 13.47
C ASP A 324 15.97 -11.44 13.39
N ARG A 325 16.03 -12.23 14.46
CA ARG A 325 16.87 -13.42 14.63
C ARG A 325 16.06 -14.68 14.92
N LEU A 326 14.79 -14.68 14.54
CA LEU A 326 13.84 -15.77 14.79
C LEU A 326 14.38 -17.07 14.18
N THR A 327 14.53 -18.11 15.00
CA THR A 327 14.90 -19.44 14.53
C THR A 327 13.66 -20.31 14.34
N SER A 328 13.76 -21.29 13.45
CA SER A 328 12.71 -22.29 13.25
C SER A 328 13.25 -23.65 13.67
N GLU A 329 12.65 -24.24 14.69
CA GLU A 329 12.99 -25.57 15.20
C GLU A 329 11.92 -26.58 14.75
N VAL A 330 12.34 -27.71 14.18
CA VAL A 330 11.43 -28.76 13.72
C VAL A 330 11.23 -29.78 14.83
N ASP A 331 9.99 -29.92 15.30
CA ASP A 331 9.64 -30.91 16.32
C ASP A 331 9.31 -32.28 15.68
N SER A 332 8.65 -32.28 14.52
CA SER A 332 8.35 -33.52 13.79
C SER A 332 8.04 -33.30 12.32
N ILE A 333 8.38 -34.31 11.51
CA ILE A 333 7.95 -34.46 10.13
C ILE A 333 7.31 -35.84 9.97
N THR A 334 6.06 -35.89 9.56
CA THR A 334 5.35 -37.16 9.33
C THR A 334 4.86 -37.24 7.89
N ARG A 335 5.25 -38.29 7.18
CA ARG A 335 4.78 -38.60 5.82
C ARG A 335 3.81 -39.78 5.83
N ARG A 336 2.68 -39.66 5.16
CA ARG A 336 1.66 -40.72 5.02
C ARG A 336 1.10 -40.72 3.62
N THR A 337 0.90 -41.90 3.06
CA THR A 337 0.24 -42.08 1.77
C THR A 337 -0.99 -42.94 1.94
N ARG A 338 -2.16 -42.44 1.48
CA ARG A 338 -3.41 -43.18 1.51
C ARG A 338 -4.20 -42.91 0.23
N ASN A 339 -4.67 -43.95 -0.43
CA ASN A 339 -5.44 -43.87 -1.68
C ASN A 339 -4.75 -43.03 -2.77
N GLY A 340 -3.41 -43.11 -2.87
CA GLY A 340 -2.63 -42.34 -3.84
C GLY A 340 -2.48 -40.84 -3.51
N ILE A 341 -2.94 -40.40 -2.34
CA ILE A 341 -2.74 -39.04 -1.83
C ILE A 341 -1.61 -39.08 -0.82
N GLU A 342 -0.56 -38.29 -1.06
CA GLU A 342 0.51 -38.07 -0.10
C GLU A 342 0.16 -36.90 0.82
N THR A 343 0.39 -37.08 2.11
CA THR A 343 0.26 -36.04 3.14
C THR A 343 1.54 -35.96 3.95
N ILE A 344 2.13 -34.78 4.01
CA ILE A 344 3.29 -34.46 4.86
C ILE A 344 2.81 -33.46 5.91
N THR A 345 3.11 -33.72 7.18
CA THR A 345 2.82 -32.78 8.28
C THR A 345 4.11 -32.41 8.97
N LEU A 346 4.41 -31.12 9.03
CA LEU A 346 5.52 -30.55 9.77
C LEU A 346 4.98 -29.79 10.98
N MET A 347 5.54 -30.06 12.15
CA MET A 347 5.32 -29.29 13.37
C MET A 347 6.62 -28.59 13.72
N ARG A 348 6.55 -27.26 13.89
CA ARG A 348 7.69 -26.39 14.13
C ARG A 348 7.40 -25.40 15.25
N ARG A 349 8.45 -24.88 15.86
CA ARG A 349 8.42 -23.72 16.75
C ARG A 349 9.25 -22.60 16.14
N LEU A 350 8.68 -21.41 16.08
CA LEU A 350 9.39 -20.19 15.73
C LEU A 350 9.86 -19.56 17.04
N VAL A 351 11.14 -19.68 17.34
CA VAL A 351 11.71 -19.35 18.65
C VAL A 351 12.27 -17.93 18.63
N GLY A 352 11.68 -17.06 19.44
CA GLY A 352 12.17 -15.71 19.70
C GLY A 352 13.01 -15.65 20.98
N ALA A 353 13.20 -14.45 21.51
CA ALA A 353 14.03 -14.23 22.70
C ALA A 353 13.34 -14.64 24.02
N SER A 354 12.05 -14.35 24.16
CA SER A 354 11.26 -14.57 25.38
C SER A 354 10.09 -15.55 25.20
N ALA A 355 9.68 -15.82 23.96
CA ALA A 355 8.51 -16.63 23.64
C ALA A 355 8.72 -17.38 22.32
N GLU A 356 7.76 -18.22 21.96
CA GLU A 356 7.75 -18.97 20.70
C GLU A 356 6.35 -19.01 20.09
N ALA A 357 6.27 -19.02 18.77
CA ALA A 357 5.05 -19.31 18.02
C ALA A 357 5.06 -20.77 17.56
N THR A 358 3.88 -21.40 17.51
CA THR A 358 3.77 -22.73 16.87
C THR A 358 3.49 -22.58 15.39
N HIS A 359 4.15 -23.37 14.56
CA HIS A 359 3.96 -23.38 13.11
C HIS A 359 3.68 -24.80 12.62
N ARG A 360 2.48 -25.02 12.10
CA ARG A 360 2.05 -26.28 11.50
C ARG A 360 1.91 -26.11 10.00
N THR A 361 2.60 -26.95 9.25
CA THR A 361 2.43 -27.06 7.79
C THR A 361 1.84 -28.42 7.47
N LYS A 362 0.72 -28.44 6.76
CA LYS A 362 0.15 -29.65 6.19
C LYS A 362 0.22 -29.57 4.67
N ILE A 363 1.02 -30.44 4.08
CA ILE A 363 1.21 -30.55 2.64
C ILE A 363 0.35 -31.71 2.15
N THR A 364 -0.44 -31.49 1.11
CA THR A 364 -1.20 -32.54 0.41
C THR A 364 -0.84 -32.52 -1.06
N VAL A 365 -0.34 -33.63 -1.59
CA VAL A 365 -0.03 -33.79 -3.01
C VAL A 365 -1.07 -34.68 -3.65
N VAL A 366 -1.85 -34.12 -4.58
CA VAL A 366 -2.94 -34.82 -5.28
C VAL A 366 -3.10 -34.25 -6.68
N ASP A 367 -3.26 -35.12 -7.67
CA ASP A 367 -3.56 -34.76 -9.06
C ASP A 367 -2.63 -33.69 -9.69
N GLY A 368 -1.34 -33.72 -9.34
CA GLY A 368 -0.34 -32.77 -9.84
C GLY A 368 -0.45 -31.37 -9.21
N VAL A 369 -0.99 -31.29 -8.00
CA VAL A 369 -1.04 -30.09 -7.17
C VAL A 369 -0.52 -30.41 -5.77
N ALA A 370 0.45 -29.63 -5.28
CA ALA A 370 0.83 -29.62 -3.87
C ALA A 370 0.15 -28.43 -3.16
N THR A 371 -0.68 -28.72 -2.16
CA THR A 371 -1.35 -27.71 -1.33
C THR A 371 -0.63 -27.61 0.01
N PHE A 372 -0.15 -26.41 0.35
CA PHE A 372 0.52 -26.09 1.61
C PHE A 372 -0.47 -25.34 2.50
N ALA A 373 -1.00 -26.02 3.51
CA ALA A 373 -1.86 -25.39 4.52
C ALA A 373 -1.03 -25.00 5.73
N GLU A 374 -0.89 -23.69 5.94
CA GLU A 374 -0.05 -23.09 6.98
C GLU A 374 -0.89 -22.58 8.14
N GLN A 375 -0.52 -22.93 9.36
CA GLN A 375 -1.10 -22.40 10.59
C GLN A 375 0.03 -21.92 11.50
N ILE A 376 0.07 -20.62 11.79
CA ILE A 376 1.00 -20.02 12.74
C ILE A 376 0.18 -19.47 13.92
N VAL A 377 0.46 -19.96 15.13
CA VAL A 377 -0.15 -19.46 16.36
C VAL A 377 0.88 -18.63 17.10
N VAL A 378 0.69 -17.33 17.05
CA VAL A 378 1.57 -16.31 17.66
C VAL A 378 1.20 -16.13 19.14
N PRO A 379 2.19 -16.04 20.06
CA PRO A 379 1.94 -15.74 21.46
C PRO A 379 1.38 -14.32 21.63
N ALA A 380 0.48 -14.12 22.60
CA ALA A 380 -0.19 -12.83 22.81
C ALA A 380 0.77 -11.66 23.11
N GLU A 381 1.97 -11.96 23.63
CA GLU A 381 3.03 -10.95 23.84
C GLU A 381 3.46 -10.30 22.52
N TRP A 382 3.52 -11.06 21.42
CA TRP A 382 3.94 -10.58 20.10
C TRP A 382 2.79 -9.89 19.38
N HIS A 383 2.46 -8.69 19.83
CA HIS A 383 1.45 -7.83 19.22
C HIS A 383 2.06 -6.95 18.12
N ASP A 384 1.22 -6.45 17.20
CA ASP A 384 1.65 -5.56 16.11
C ASP A 384 2.86 -6.08 15.30
N LEU A 385 2.75 -7.31 14.80
CA LEU A 385 3.77 -7.93 13.98
C LEU A 385 3.87 -7.28 12.60
N ALA A 386 5.12 -7.11 12.13
CA ALA A 386 5.41 -6.64 10.78
C ALA A 386 4.73 -7.45 9.65
N ARG A 387 4.54 -8.76 9.86
CA ARG A 387 3.81 -9.68 8.96
C ARG A 387 3.55 -11.02 9.66
N VAL A 388 2.64 -11.80 9.08
CA VAL A 388 2.46 -13.23 9.39
C VAL A 388 2.32 -13.98 8.07
N GLY A 389 3.26 -14.88 7.77
CA GLY A 389 3.23 -15.65 6.53
C GLY A 389 4.36 -16.67 6.46
N VAL A 390 4.66 -17.12 5.25
CA VAL A 390 5.79 -18.00 4.97
C VAL A 390 6.78 -17.32 4.02
N ARG A 391 8.04 -17.74 4.10
CA ARG A 391 9.11 -17.37 3.17
C ARG A 391 9.74 -18.65 2.63
N PHE A 392 10.07 -18.62 1.34
CA PHE A 392 10.85 -19.63 0.65
C PHE A 392 11.70 -18.95 -0.42
N GLU A 393 12.65 -19.69 -0.97
CA GLU A 393 13.51 -19.22 -2.06
C GLU A 393 13.20 -20.04 -3.32
N ALA A 394 13.38 -19.43 -4.48
CA ALA A 394 13.22 -20.08 -5.78
C ALA A 394 14.52 -19.96 -6.57
N PRO A 395 14.77 -20.84 -7.55
CA PRO A 395 15.88 -20.66 -8.49
C PRO A 395 15.88 -19.26 -9.12
N GLY A 396 17.06 -18.65 -9.25
CA GLY A 396 17.18 -17.26 -9.72
C GLY A 396 16.85 -17.05 -11.20
N ASP A 397 16.75 -18.12 -11.99
CA ASP A 397 16.25 -18.10 -13.37
C ASP A 397 14.72 -18.06 -13.46
N LEU A 398 14.00 -18.23 -12.34
CA LEU A 398 12.55 -17.98 -12.24
C LEU A 398 12.27 -16.50 -11.93
N ASP A 399 12.69 -15.62 -12.84
CA ASP A 399 12.63 -14.16 -12.67
C ASP A 399 11.36 -13.50 -13.23
N GLN A 400 10.53 -14.26 -13.97
CA GLN A 400 9.30 -13.77 -14.57
C GLN A 400 8.11 -13.93 -13.62
N LEU A 401 7.48 -12.81 -13.25
CA LEU A 401 6.35 -12.76 -12.35
C LEU A 401 5.05 -12.57 -13.15
N THR A 402 4.03 -13.35 -12.80
CA THR A 402 2.65 -13.09 -13.20
C THR A 402 1.75 -13.30 -11.99
N TRP A 403 0.99 -12.28 -11.61
CA TRP A 403 0.05 -12.38 -10.50
C TRP A 403 -1.32 -11.84 -10.88
N PHE A 404 -2.35 -12.35 -10.22
CA PHE A 404 -3.69 -11.78 -10.25
C PHE A 404 -3.95 -11.14 -8.88
N GLY A 405 -4.13 -9.83 -8.85
CA GLY A 405 -4.24 -9.06 -7.61
C GLY A 405 -3.98 -7.58 -7.84
N PRO A 406 -3.87 -6.78 -6.76
CA PRO A 406 -3.54 -5.36 -6.83
C PRO A 406 -2.20 -5.11 -7.56
N GLY A 407 -2.14 -4.01 -8.31
CA GLY A 407 -0.96 -3.57 -9.02
C GLY A 407 -1.23 -2.34 -9.91
N PRO A 408 -0.30 -1.99 -10.82
CA PRO A 408 0.96 -2.68 -11.10
C PRO A 408 2.07 -2.35 -10.09
N LEU A 409 1.98 -1.21 -9.39
CA LEU A 409 2.99 -0.77 -8.43
C LEU A 409 2.76 -1.38 -7.04
N GLU A 410 3.79 -1.27 -6.20
CA GLU A 410 3.75 -1.70 -4.81
C GLU A 410 2.62 -1.05 -4.01
N THR A 411 1.85 -1.89 -3.29
CA THR A 411 0.79 -1.47 -2.36
C THR A 411 0.95 -2.17 -1.02
N TYR A 412 0.56 -1.48 0.06
CA TYR A 412 0.50 -2.01 1.43
C TYR A 412 -0.95 -2.01 1.95
N PRO A 413 -1.28 -2.75 3.03
CA PRO A 413 -2.66 -2.85 3.54
C PRO A 413 -3.37 -1.50 3.78
N ASP A 414 -2.60 -0.48 4.11
CA ASP A 414 -2.97 0.91 4.36
C ASP A 414 -2.57 1.89 3.23
N ARG A 415 -1.96 1.42 2.14
CA ARG A 415 -1.65 2.21 0.93
C ARG A 415 -1.94 1.38 -0.32
N LYS A 416 -3.23 1.28 -0.67
CA LYS A 416 -3.72 0.39 -1.73
C LYS A 416 -4.90 0.92 -2.53
N ALA A 417 -5.43 2.10 -2.19
CA ALA A 417 -6.65 2.62 -2.81
C ALA A 417 -6.47 2.88 -4.32
N SER A 418 -5.23 3.20 -4.73
CA SER A 418 -4.83 3.32 -6.14
C SER A 418 -4.64 2.00 -6.89
N GLY A 419 -4.60 0.88 -6.17
CA GLY A 419 -4.32 -0.45 -6.69
C GLY A 419 -5.46 -0.95 -7.59
N ILE A 420 -5.10 -1.55 -8.72
CA ILE A 420 -6.06 -2.17 -9.64
C ILE A 420 -5.89 -3.68 -9.56
N VAL A 421 -6.98 -4.39 -9.29
CA VAL A 421 -7.03 -5.86 -9.36
C VAL A 421 -7.07 -6.29 -10.82
N SER A 422 -5.97 -6.83 -11.32
CA SER A 422 -5.88 -7.34 -12.68
C SER A 422 -4.82 -8.43 -12.74
N ARG A 423 -4.56 -8.95 -13.95
CA ARG A 423 -3.43 -9.84 -14.21
C ARG A 423 -2.24 -9.00 -14.63
N TRP A 424 -1.25 -8.92 -13.76
CA TRP A 424 -0.03 -8.17 -13.97
C TRP A 424 1.12 -9.10 -14.33
N THR A 425 2.12 -8.53 -15.02
CA THR A 425 3.38 -9.21 -15.35
C THR A 425 4.53 -8.27 -15.04
N SER A 426 5.59 -8.79 -14.44
CA SER A 426 6.83 -8.06 -14.12
C SER A 426 8.01 -9.02 -14.14
N THR A 427 9.20 -8.46 -13.98
CA THR A 427 10.39 -9.18 -13.54
C THR A 427 10.59 -9.00 -12.03
N VAL A 428 11.49 -9.80 -11.45
CA VAL A 428 11.96 -9.62 -10.06
C VAL A 428 12.69 -8.29 -9.87
N ASP A 429 13.45 -7.86 -10.88
CA ASP A 429 14.00 -6.49 -11.01
C ASP A 429 12.93 -5.51 -11.47
#